data_AF-A0A8S3G4Q1-F1
#
_entry.id   AF-A0A8S3G4Q1-F1
#
_cell.length_a   1.000
_cell.length_b   1.000
_cell.length_c   1.000
_cell.angle_alpha   90.00
_cell.angle_beta   90.00
_cell.angle_gamma   90.00
#
_symmetry.space_group_name_H-M   'P 1'
#
loop_
_entity.id
_entity.type
_entity.pdbx_description
1 polymer ?
#
loop_
_entity_poly.entity_id
_entity_poly.type
_entity_poly.pdbx_seq_one_letter_code
_entity_poly.pdbx_strand_id
1 'polypeptide(L)'
;GRISNFRYCELAAENVTCLDCFKRAHVIKINSSLAQEPLRYLTLCYNKVLLMPTPTFESALFYKLDPKFLRQNQFKFAATKPGAAELGTIVQLSALKLIHVDVVVVASVVVNSITGARIVDIIVTPKRYIYTKRSFQRPACVYWNKIDPDIMSNIPVLQESKQLEQQDNATQ
;
A
#
# COMPACT_ATOMS: atom_id res chain seq x y z
N GLY A 1 8.65 2.84 -16.81
CA GLY A 1 7.41 2.63 -17.58
C GLY A 1 6.20 2.96 -16.72
N ARG A 2 5.21 3.69 -17.26
CA ARG A 2 3.91 3.90 -16.59
C ARG A 2 3.02 2.70 -16.89
N ILE A 3 2.46 2.07 -15.87
CA ILE A 3 1.36 1.10 -16.06
C ILE A 3 0.16 1.93 -16.53
N SER A 4 -0.28 1.70 -17.77
CA SER A 4 -1.45 2.37 -18.34
C SER A 4 -2.71 2.07 -17.53
N ASN A 5 -3.70 2.96 -17.60
CA ASN A 5 -5.01 2.66 -17.06
C ASN A 5 -5.56 1.42 -17.79
N PHE A 6 -5.91 0.38 -17.03
CA PHE A 6 -6.42 -0.86 -17.61
C PHE A 6 -7.94 -0.80 -17.61
N ARG A 7 -8.55 -1.17 -18.75
CA ARG A 7 -10.00 -1.02 -19.05
C ARG A 7 -10.96 -1.60 -18.01
N TYR A 8 -10.49 -2.49 -17.12
CA TYR A 8 -11.31 -3.19 -16.14
C TYR A 8 -10.82 -2.97 -14.69
N CYS A 9 -10.18 -1.84 -14.41
CA CYS A 9 -9.71 -1.51 -13.07
C CYS A 9 -10.85 -1.36 -12.05
N GLU A 10 -12.01 -0.84 -12.47
CA GLU A 10 -13.21 -0.71 -11.63
C GLU A 10 -13.74 -2.08 -11.19
N LEU A 11 -13.95 -2.99 -12.15
CA LEU A 11 -14.41 -4.35 -11.85
C LEU A 11 -13.40 -5.12 -10.95
N ALA A 12 -12.10 -4.93 -11.20
CA ALA A 12 -11.08 -5.51 -10.32
C ALA A 12 -11.16 -4.93 -8.90
N ALA A 13 -11.43 -3.63 -8.75
CA ALA A 13 -11.59 -2.99 -7.47
C ALA A 13 -12.83 -3.49 -6.72
N GLU A 14 -13.97 -3.65 -7.41
CA GLU A 14 -15.18 -4.27 -6.86
C GLU A 14 -14.92 -5.71 -6.39
N ASN A 15 -14.18 -6.50 -7.16
CA ASN A 15 -13.81 -7.85 -6.74
C ASN A 15 -12.97 -7.86 -5.45
N VAL A 16 -12.12 -6.84 -5.24
CA VAL A 16 -11.37 -6.71 -3.98
C VAL A 16 -12.31 -6.45 -2.81
N THR A 17 -13.38 -5.66 -2.97
CA THR A 17 -14.30 -5.35 -1.86
C THR A 17 -15.09 -6.58 -1.40
N CYS A 18 -15.25 -7.57 -2.26
CA CYS A 18 -15.89 -8.84 -1.96
C CYS A 18 -15.02 -9.78 -1.09
N LEU A 19 -13.70 -9.55 -1.00
CA LEU A 19 -12.79 -10.41 -0.23
C LEU A 19 -12.96 -10.24 1.28
N ASP A 20 -12.89 -11.35 2.03
CA ASP A 20 -13.04 -11.31 3.49
C ASP A 20 -11.95 -10.51 4.18
N CYS A 21 -10.71 -10.54 3.66
CA CYS A 21 -9.64 -9.72 4.20
C CYS A 21 -9.93 -8.22 4.05
N PHE A 22 -10.53 -7.80 2.92
CA PHE A 22 -10.95 -6.42 2.73
C PHE A 22 -12.11 -6.07 3.66
N LYS A 23 -13.14 -6.93 3.74
CA LYS A 23 -14.32 -6.70 4.60
C LYS A 23 -13.91 -6.47 6.05
N ARG A 24 -12.99 -7.29 6.59
CA ARG A 24 -12.48 -7.18 7.96
C ARG A 24 -11.46 -6.06 8.18
N ALA A 25 -10.75 -5.63 7.14
CA ALA A 25 -9.72 -4.60 7.26
C ALA A 25 -10.30 -3.25 7.68
N HIS A 26 -9.55 -2.51 8.49
CA HIS A 26 -9.85 -1.16 8.92
C HIS A 26 -8.88 -0.14 8.29
N VAL A 27 -7.60 -0.49 8.18
CA VAL A 27 -6.55 0.31 7.55
C VAL A 27 -5.99 -0.43 6.34
N ILE A 28 -6.11 0.17 5.16
CA ILE A 28 -5.67 -0.42 3.90
C ILE A 28 -4.67 0.51 3.21
N LYS A 29 -3.52 -0.04 2.83
CA LYS A 29 -2.53 0.67 2.02
C LYS A 29 -2.75 0.37 0.54
N ILE A 30 -2.92 1.41 -0.27
CA ILE A 30 -3.11 1.29 -1.74
C ILE A 30 -2.16 2.26 -2.46
N ASN A 31 -1.55 1.84 -3.57
CA ASN A 31 -0.64 2.72 -4.33
C ASN A 31 -1.39 3.84 -5.05
N SER A 32 -0.65 4.88 -5.46
CA SER A 32 -1.19 6.09 -6.10
C SER A 32 -1.37 6.00 -7.63
N SER A 33 -1.30 4.80 -8.23
CA SER A 33 -1.51 4.65 -9.69
C SER A 33 -2.98 4.87 -10.07
N LEU A 34 -3.22 5.34 -11.30
CA LEU A 34 -4.58 5.59 -11.80
C LEU A 34 -5.44 4.31 -11.79
N ALA A 35 -4.85 3.16 -12.16
CA ALA A 35 -5.54 1.87 -12.15
C ALA A 35 -6.00 1.41 -10.75
N GLN A 36 -5.53 2.03 -9.66
CA GLN A 36 -5.96 1.72 -8.30
C GLN A 36 -6.86 2.81 -7.69
N GLU A 37 -7.12 3.89 -8.43
CA GLU A 37 -8.00 4.96 -7.97
C GLU A 37 -9.42 4.48 -7.63
N PRO A 38 -10.06 3.60 -8.43
CA PRO A 38 -11.37 3.07 -8.07
C PRO A 38 -11.36 2.35 -6.72
N LEU A 39 -10.30 1.59 -6.41
CA LEU A 39 -10.19 0.89 -5.13
C LEU A 39 -9.93 1.85 -3.96
N ARG A 40 -9.16 2.93 -4.18
CA ARG A 40 -8.97 3.98 -3.16
C ARG A 40 -10.29 4.65 -2.83
N TYR A 41 -11.08 4.98 -3.84
CA TYR A 41 -12.43 5.53 -3.67
C TYR A 41 -13.33 4.56 -2.90
N LEU A 42 -13.41 3.29 -3.34
CA LEU A 42 -14.22 2.27 -2.66
C LEU A 42 -13.77 2.08 -1.20
N THR A 43 -12.47 2.09 -0.92
CA THR A 43 -11.95 1.98 0.46
C THR A 43 -12.55 3.05 1.37
N LEU A 44 -12.63 4.30 0.90
CA LEU A 44 -13.26 5.39 1.64
C LEU A 44 -14.78 5.20 1.75
N CYS A 45 -15.47 4.78 0.68
CA CYS A 45 -16.91 4.48 0.70
C CYS A 45 -17.29 3.37 1.68
N TYR A 46 -16.42 2.37 1.86
CA TYR A 46 -16.59 1.30 2.85
C TYR A 46 -16.14 1.72 4.26
N ASN A 47 -15.94 3.02 4.50
CA ASN A 47 -15.57 3.62 5.78
C ASN A 47 -14.26 3.05 6.37
N LYS A 48 -13.27 2.80 5.49
CA LYS A 48 -11.94 2.30 5.86
C LYS A 48 -10.89 3.38 5.70
N VAL A 49 -9.88 3.37 6.58
CA VAL A 49 -8.74 4.28 6.50
C VAL A 49 -7.85 3.89 5.33
N LEU A 50 -7.53 4.86 4.48
CA LEU A 50 -6.65 4.70 3.34
C LEU A 50 -5.25 5.26 3.65
N LEU A 51 -4.21 4.44 3.48
CA LEU A 51 -2.83 4.88 3.41
C LEU A 51 -2.35 4.89 1.96
N MET A 52 -2.00 6.06 1.42
CA MET A 52 -1.51 6.20 0.05
C MET A 52 -0.08 6.74 0.04
N PRO A 53 0.88 6.11 -0.68
CA PRO A 53 2.24 6.63 -0.79
C PRO A 53 2.28 8.06 -1.34
N THR A 54 3.14 8.87 -0.75
CA THR A 54 3.54 10.17 -1.29
C THR A 54 4.48 9.98 -2.49
N PRO A 55 4.60 10.98 -3.39
CA PRO A 55 5.54 10.92 -4.50
C PRO A 55 7.01 11.13 -4.10
N THR A 56 7.27 11.76 -2.95
CA THR A 56 8.62 12.06 -2.44
C THR A 56 8.85 11.38 -1.10
N PHE A 57 10.07 10.84 -0.90
CA PHE A 57 10.48 10.12 0.31
C PHE A 57 11.24 11.00 1.32
N GLU A 58 11.26 12.31 1.12
CA GLU A 58 12.14 13.22 1.87
C GLU A 58 11.64 13.54 3.30
N SER A 59 10.34 13.43 3.57
CA SER A 59 9.79 13.72 4.91
C SER A 59 8.41 13.13 5.22
N ALA A 60 7.76 12.50 4.24
CA ALA A 60 6.41 11.95 4.35
C ALA A 60 6.37 10.64 3.56
N LEU A 61 5.90 9.53 4.16
CA LEU A 61 5.80 8.25 3.46
C LEU A 61 4.41 8.00 2.91
N PHE A 62 3.39 8.45 3.64
CA PHE A 62 2.00 8.23 3.28
C PHE A 62 1.15 9.47 3.55
N TYR A 63 0.15 9.66 2.71
CA TYR A 63 -1.07 10.36 3.07
C TYR A 63 -2.01 9.36 3.74
N LYS A 64 -2.47 9.69 4.96
CA LYS A 64 -3.53 8.97 5.67
C LYS A 64 -4.84 9.71 5.47
N LEU A 65 -5.82 9.02 4.91
CA LEU A 65 -7.18 9.51 4.73
C LEU A 65 -8.12 8.69 5.60
N ASP A 66 -8.68 9.32 6.62
CA ASP A 66 -9.68 8.72 7.49
C ASP A 66 -11.06 9.28 7.12
N PRO A 67 -12.00 8.44 6.65
CA PRO A 67 -13.36 8.85 6.31
C PRO A 67 -14.08 9.63 7.41
N LYS A 68 -13.71 9.46 8.69
CA LYS A 68 -14.31 10.19 9.82
C LYS A 68 -14.06 11.70 9.75
N PHE A 69 -12.98 12.13 9.08
CA PHE A 69 -12.63 13.54 8.91
C PHE A 69 -12.94 14.07 7.51
N LEU A 70 -13.64 13.29 6.68
CA LEU A 70 -13.94 13.62 5.29
C LEU A 70 -15.46 13.61 5.06
N ARG A 71 -15.95 14.51 4.23
CA ARG A 71 -17.34 14.46 3.74
C ARG A 71 -17.45 13.45 2.61
N GLN A 72 -18.59 12.77 2.48
CA GLN A 72 -18.80 11.75 1.44
C GLN A 72 -18.58 12.29 0.02
N ASN A 73 -18.97 13.54 -0.25
CA ASN A 73 -18.74 14.19 -1.55
C ASN A 73 -17.25 14.45 -1.85
N GLN A 74 -16.36 14.39 -0.84
CA GLN A 74 -14.92 14.53 -1.01
C GLN A 74 -14.23 13.21 -1.35
N PHE A 75 -14.87 12.04 -1.16
CA PHE A 75 -14.20 10.74 -1.28
C PHE A 75 -13.59 10.51 -2.67
N LYS A 76 -14.30 10.91 -3.74
CA LYS A 76 -13.78 10.76 -5.09
C LYS A 76 -12.52 11.61 -5.31
N PHE A 77 -12.52 12.84 -4.83
CA PHE A 77 -11.35 13.73 -4.91
C PHE A 77 -10.20 13.22 -4.02
N ALA A 78 -10.51 12.84 -2.78
CA ALA A 78 -9.58 12.27 -1.80
C ALA A 78 -8.85 11.01 -2.31
N ALA A 79 -9.49 10.22 -3.17
CA ALA A 79 -8.89 9.06 -3.81
C ALA A 79 -7.85 9.41 -4.90
N THR A 80 -7.78 10.66 -5.37
CA THR A 80 -6.78 11.10 -6.36
C THR A 80 -5.46 11.48 -5.69
N LYS A 81 -4.38 11.60 -6.47
CA LYS A 81 -3.11 12.15 -5.98
C LYS A 81 -3.23 13.55 -5.38
N PRO A 82 -3.79 14.56 -6.08
CA PRO A 82 -3.92 15.90 -5.53
C PRO A 82 -4.84 15.94 -4.32
N GLY A 83 -5.99 15.26 -4.35
CA GLY A 83 -6.91 15.28 -3.22
C GLY A 83 -6.37 14.57 -1.98
N ALA A 84 -5.55 13.53 -2.13
CA ALA A 84 -4.85 12.93 -1.01
C ALA A 84 -3.80 13.87 -0.39
N ALA A 85 -3.11 14.65 -1.22
CA ALA A 85 -2.15 15.64 -0.73
C ALA A 85 -2.83 16.81 -0.02
N GLU A 86 -4.03 17.20 -0.47
CA GLU A 86 -4.80 18.31 0.12
C GLU A 86 -5.56 17.90 1.39
N LEU A 87 -6.16 16.71 1.40
CA LEU A 87 -7.08 16.27 2.46
C LEU A 87 -6.48 15.25 3.43
N GLY A 88 -5.35 14.65 3.07
CA GLY A 88 -4.71 13.59 3.87
C GLY A 88 -3.78 14.14 4.94
N THR A 89 -3.67 13.42 6.06
CA THR A 89 -2.65 13.68 7.07
C THR A 89 -1.33 13.03 6.65
N ILE A 90 -0.22 13.74 6.78
CA ILE A 90 1.11 13.20 6.51
C ILE A 90 1.50 12.20 7.60
N VAL A 91 1.97 11.03 7.18
CA VAL A 91 2.54 10.01 8.05
C VAL A 91 4.02 9.85 7.72
N GLN A 92 4.87 10.15 8.70
CA GLN A 92 6.32 9.95 8.63
C GLN A 92 6.70 8.53 9.06
N LEU A 93 7.96 8.14 8.88
CA LEU A 93 8.44 6.79 9.19
C LEU A 93 8.27 6.43 10.67
N SER A 94 8.61 7.34 11.57
CA SER A 94 8.44 7.17 13.02
C SER A 94 6.99 6.87 13.41
N ALA A 95 6.04 7.66 12.89
CA ALA A 95 4.61 7.48 13.14
C ALA A 95 4.03 6.23 12.46
N LEU A 96 4.63 5.78 11.34
CA LEU A 96 4.17 4.60 10.62
C LEU A 96 4.27 3.32 11.46
N LYS A 97 5.28 3.20 12.34
CA LYS A 97 5.41 2.05 13.25
C LYS A 97 4.22 1.89 14.20
N LEU A 98 3.50 2.97 14.48
CA LEU A 98 2.34 2.99 15.37
C LEU A 98 1.03 2.64 14.63
N ILE A 99 1.07 2.48 13.30
CA ILE A 99 -0.10 2.19 12.48
C ILE A 99 -0.07 0.72 12.05
N HIS A 100 -1.00 -0.07 12.56
CA HIS A 100 -1.24 -1.42 12.05
C HIS A 100 -1.95 -1.35 10.69
N VAL A 101 -1.31 -1.90 9.66
CA VAL A 101 -1.89 -1.99 8.30
C VAL A 101 -2.43 -3.40 8.08
N ASP A 102 -3.74 -3.52 7.91
CA ASP A 102 -4.41 -4.83 7.80
C ASP A 102 -4.21 -5.45 6.42
N VAL A 103 -4.27 -4.62 5.37
CA VAL A 103 -4.15 -5.06 3.98
C VAL A 103 -3.25 -4.11 3.20
N VAL A 104 -2.33 -4.69 2.43
CA VAL A 104 -1.45 -3.96 1.49
C VAL A 104 -1.81 -4.39 0.08
N VAL A 105 -2.30 -3.44 -0.73
CA VAL A 105 -2.61 -3.67 -2.14
C VAL A 105 -1.43 -3.24 -2.99
N VAL A 106 -0.87 -4.19 -3.73
CA VAL A 106 0.24 -3.97 -4.67
C VAL A 106 -0.21 -4.19 -6.11
N ALA A 107 0.32 -3.38 -7.03
CA ALA A 107 0.08 -3.57 -8.46
C ALA A 107 1.09 -4.57 -9.03
N SER A 108 0.68 -5.36 -10.02
CA SER A 108 1.57 -6.26 -10.74
C SER A 108 1.14 -6.37 -12.21
N VAL A 109 2.12 -6.44 -13.13
CA VAL A 109 1.87 -6.62 -14.57
C VAL A 109 1.69 -8.10 -14.92
N VAL A 110 2.60 -8.94 -14.43
CA VAL A 110 2.55 -10.39 -14.55
C VAL A 110 2.76 -10.98 -13.17
N VAL A 111 1.97 -11.98 -12.84
CA VAL A 111 2.10 -12.79 -11.63
C VAL A 111 2.12 -14.24 -12.08
N ASN A 112 3.10 -15.00 -11.63
CA ASN A 112 3.05 -16.45 -11.78
C ASN A 112 2.26 -17.00 -10.59
N SER A 113 1.07 -17.54 -10.86
CA SER A 113 0.19 -18.08 -9.81
C SER A 113 0.69 -19.39 -9.20
N ILE A 114 1.71 -20.02 -9.79
CA ILE A 114 2.30 -21.30 -9.36
C ILE A 114 3.62 -21.05 -8.60
N THR A 115 4.52 -20.25 -9.18
CA THR A 115 5.84 -19.99 -8.56
C THR A 115 5.86 -18.76 -7.67
N GLY A 116 4.86 -17.87 -7.77
CA GLY A 116 4.73 -16.73 -6.88
C GLY A 116 5.93 -15.79 -6.95
N ALA A 117 6.48 -15.50 -8.14
CA ALA A 117 7.62 -14.59 -8.33
C ALA A 117 7.44 -13.21 -7.62
N ARG A 118 6.21 -12.85 -7.27
CA ARG A 118 5.90 -11.91 -6.19
C ARG A 118 5.16 -12.63 -5.07
N ILE A 119 5.67 -12.53 -3.84
CA ILE A 119 5.05 -13.07 -2.64
C ILE A 119 3.81 -12.21 -2.31
N VAL A 120 2.64 -12.71 -2.70
CA VAL A 120 1.32 -12.12 -2.39
C VAL A 120 0.37 -13.25 -2.02
N ASP A 121 -0.55 -13.01 -1.08
CA ASP A 121 -1.51 -14.04 -0.64
C ASP A 121 -2.68 -14.24 -1.61
N ILE A 122 -3.10 -13.15 -2.25
CA ILE A 122 -4.26 -13.12 -3.14
C ILE A 122 -3.90 -12.32 -4.39
N ILE A 123 -4.19 -12.88 -5.56
CA ILE A 123 -4.16 -12.19 -6.83
C ILE A 123 -5.61 -11.88 -7.21
N VAL A 124 -5.92 -10.61 -7.45
CA VAL A 124 -7.25 -10.19 -7.90
C VAL A 124 -7.19 -9.70 -9.33
N THR A 125 -8.08 -10.23 -10.16
CA THR A 125 -8.27 -9.84 -11.57
C THR A 125 -9.75 -9.52 -11.78
N PRO A 126 -10.12 -8.86 -12.89
CA PRO A 126 -11.54 -8.60 -13.17
C PRO A 126 -12.39 -9.88 -13.28
N LYS A 127 -11.78 -11.01 -13.65
CA LYS A 127 -12.51 -12.28 -13.89
C LYS A 127 -12.54 -13.20 -12.67
N ARG A 128 -11.57 -13.11 -11.78
CA ARG A 128 -11.41 -14.01 -10.63
C ARG A 128 -10.42 -13.48 -9.60
N TYR A 129 -10.50 -14.02 -8.39
CA TYR A 129 -9.42 -13.99 -7.41
C TYR A 129 -8.75 -15.38 -7.33
N ILE A 130 -7.45 -15.40 -7.03
CA ILE A 130 -6.65 -16.61 -6.89
C ILE A 130 -5.89 -16.52 -5.57
N TYR A 131 -6.15 -17.46 -4.66
CA TYR A 131 -5.31 -17.66 -3.48
C TYR A 131 -4.02 -18.33 -3.92
N THR A 132 -2.87 -17.74 -3.57
CA THR A 132 -1.58 -18.33 -3.90
C THR A 132 -1.21 -19.37 -2.86
N LYS A 133 -0.56 -20.46 -3.29
CA LYS A 133 0.15 -21.35 -2.37
C LYS A 133 1.52 -20.74 -2.16
N ARG A 134 1.84 -20.38 -0.91
CA ARG A 134 3.13 -19.76 -0.59
C ARG A 134 4.26 -20.77 -0.79
N SER A 135 5.04 -20.61 -1.85
CA SER A 135 6.27 -21.39 -2.07
C SER A 135 7.46 -20.84 -1.27
N PHE A 136 7.35 -19.61 -0.76
CA PHE A 136 8.38 -18.91 0.02
C PHE A 136 7.77 -18.24 1.25
N GLN A 137 8.50 -18.26 2.37
CA GLN A 137 8.12 -17.51 3.57
C GLN A 137 8.33 -16.02 3.35
N ARG A 138 7.46 -15.20 3.97
CA ARG A 138 7.66 -13.74 4.00
C ARG A 138 8.95 -13.46 4.77
N PRO A 139 9.86 -12.61 4.25
CA PRO A 139 11.07 -12.23 4.99
C PRO A 139 10.70 -11.71 6.38
N ALA A 140 11.41 -12.17 7.41
CA ALA A 140 11.19 -11.73 8.79
C ALA A 140 11.63 -10.27 8.99
N CYS A 141 12.66 -9.85 8.26
CA CYS A 141 13.20 -8.49 8.30
C CYS A 141 13.68 -8.05 6.90
N VAL A 142 14.13 -6.81 6.82
CA VAL A 142 14.82 -6.29 5.63
C VAL A 142 16.23 -6.91 5.58
N TYR A 143 16.59 -7.52 4.45
CA TYR A 143 17.95 -8.02 4.24
C TYR A 143 18.91 -6.86 3.92
N TRP A 144 19.30 -6.11 4.95
CA TRP A 144 20.14 -4.91 4.82
C TRP A 144 21.47 -5.16 4.09
N ASN A 145 22.01 -6.38 4.20
CA ASN A 145 23.23 -6.81 3.49
C ASN A 145 23.04 -7.07 1.99
N LYS A 146 21.80 -7.06 1.49
CA LYS A 146 21.46 -7.22 0.07
C LYS A 146 21.09 -5.90 -0.61
N ILE A 147 21.05 -4.80 0.14
CA ILE A 147 20.79 -3.46 -0.41
C ILE A 147 22.12 -2.87 -0.88
N ASP A 148 22.13 -2.39 -2.12
CA ASP A 148 23.28 -1.72 -2.72
C ASP A 148 23.70 -0.48 -1.89
N PRO A 149 25.00 -0.30 -1.60
CA PRO A 149 25.48 0.86 -0.84
C PRO A 149 25.09 2.21 -1.44
N ASP A 150 25.02 2.32 -2.77
CA ASP A 150 24.62 3.55 -3.45
C ASP A 150 23.11 3.81 -3.27
N ILE A 151 22.30 2.76 -3.27
CA ILE A 151 20.87 2.89 -2.93
C ILE A 151 20.72 3.32 -1.47
N MET A 152 21.53 2.75 -0.57
CA MET A 152 21.52 3.09 0.85
C MET A 152 21.94 4.55 1.10
N SER A 153 22.93 5.07 0.39
CA SER A 153 23.38 6.45 0.54
C SER A 153 22.39 7.47 -0.04
N ASN A 154 21.72 7.12 -1.14
CA ASN A 154 20.86 8.04 -1.88
C ASN A 154 19.38 8.05 -1.44
N ILE A 155 18.94 7.11 -0.58
CA ILE A 155 17.54 7.03 -0.14
C ILE A 155 17.46 7.24 1.39
N PRO A 156 17.18 8.47 1.86
CA PRO A 156 17.17 8.80 3.29
C PRO A 156 16.27 7.91 4.14
N VAL A 157 15.06 7.56 3.65
CA VAL A 157 14.14 6.68 4.39
C VAL A 157 14.72 5.30 4.68
N LEU A 158 15.60 4.76 3.83
CA LEU A 158 16.24 3.47 4.09
C LEU A 158 17.26 3.58 5.23
N GLN A 159 17.96 4.71 5.32
CA GLN A 159 18.90 4.99 6.41
C GLN A 159 18.17 5.13 7.75
N GLU A 160 17.10 5.93 7.78
CA GLU A 160 16.27 6.13 8.96
C GLU A 160 15.65 4.81 9.42
N SER A 161 15.11 4.02 8.48
CA SER A 161 14.55 2.69 8.76
C SER A 161 15.56 1.74 9.38
N LYS A 162 16.82 1.75 8.90
CA LYS A 162 17.89 0.91 9.45
C LYS A 162 18.30 1.35 10.86
N GLN A 163 18.39 2.66 11.10
CA GLN A 163 18.70 3.20 12.44
C GLN A 163 17.61 2.85 13.46
N LEU A 164 16.35 3.00 13.06
CA LEU A 164 15.20 2.69 13.88
C LEU A 164 15.10 1.19 14.23
N GLU A 165 15.51 0.29 13.34
CA GLU A 165 15.57 -1.16 13.64
C GLU A 165 16.71 -1.50 14.59
N GLN A 166 17.87 -0.84 14.45
CA GLN A 166 19.01 -1.02 15.36
C GLN A 166 18.71 -0.54 16.78
N GLN A 167 17.98 0.57 16.92
CA GLN A 167 17.55 1.10 18.22
C GLN A 167 16.56 0.16 18.92
N ASP A 168 15.57 -0.38 18.19
CA ASP A 168 14.62 -1.34 18.75
C ASP A 168 15.33 -2.60 19.26
N ASN A 169 16.28 -3.13 18.48
CA ASN A 169 17.06 -4.32 18.85
C ASN A 169 18.03 -4.06 20.02
N ALA A 170 18.45 -2.82 20.25
CA ALA A 170 19.31 -2.44 21.37
C ALA A 170 18.53 -2.17 22.67
N THR A 171 17.19 -2.03 22.58
CA THR A 171 16.30 -1.75 23.72
C THR A 171 15.56 -3.01 24.19
N GLN A 172 15.73 -4.14 23.49
CA GLN A 172 15.25 -5.49 23.87
C GLN A 172 16.34 -6.29 24.57
#